data_AF-A0AA46AJW0-F1
#
_entry.id   AF-A0AA46AJW0-F1
#
_cell.length_a   1.000
_cell.length_b   1.000
_cell.length_c   1.000
_cell.angle_alpha   90.00
_cell.angle_beta   90.00
_cell.angle_gamma   90.00
#
_symmetry.space_group_name_H-M   'P 1'
#
loop_
_entity.id
_entity.type
_entity.pdbx_description
1 polymer ?
#
loop_
_entity_poly.entity_id
_entity_poly.type
_entity_poly.pdbx_seq_one_letter_code
_entity_poly.pdbx_strand_id
1 'polypeptide(L)'
;MTRKNWNRTYGSQGSGRQKVAYYVGIFFYVVQILLAFRFIFKLLGANASNQFIAMLYSITSPLTSIFDGIFPEVMLENYEMLHIFESSSVIALVVTAIIAGLIRRLLIGRDPDVVPANRADTTVAQPQRKEERKL
;
A
#
# COMPACT_ATOMS: atom_id res chain seq x y z
N MET A 1 -22.29 -43.97 -16.11
CA MET A 1 -21.05 -43.20 -16.38
C MET A 1 -21.35 -41.72 -16.19
N THR A 2 -20.72 -41.11 -15.21
CA THR A 2 -21.15 -39.86 -14.54
C THR A 2 -20.64 -38.61 -15.26
N ARG A 3 -21.54 -37.70 -15.65
CA ARG A 3 -21.17 -36.41 -16.25
C ARG A 3 -20.58 -35.48 -15.19
N LYS A 4 -19.30 -35.13 -15.36
CA LYS A 4 -18.54 -34.24 -14.47
C LYS A 4 -18.95 -32.78 -14.70
N ASN A 5 -19.82 -32.29 -13.84
CA ASN A 5 -20.36 -30.94 -13.81
C ASN A 5 -19.44 -30.01 -13.00
N TRP A 6 -18.69 -29.17 -13.72
CA TRP A 6 -17.76 -28.20 -13.17
C TRP A 6 -18.39 -26.83 -13.00
N ASN A 7 -19.26 -26.67 -12.00
CA ASN A 7 -19.62 -25.33 -11.52
C ASN A 7 -18.63 -24.96 -10.40
N ARG A 8 -17.40 -24.61 -10.80
CA ARG A 8 -16.47 -23.94 -9.90
C ARG A 8 -16.86 -22.48 -9.83
N THR A 9 -17.85 -22.21 -8.99
CA THR A 9 -18.11 -20.86 -8.51
C THR A 9 -16.89 -20.45 -7.72
N TYR A 10 -16.04 -19.61 -8.31
CA TYR A 10 -15.13 -18.79 -7.52
C TYR A 10 -16.01 -17.87 -6.69
N GLY A 11 -16.37 -18.34 -5.49
CA GLY A 11 -16.97 -17.54 -4.46
C GLY A 11 -15.95 -16.49 -4.01
N SER A 12 -15.76 -15.46 -4.83
CA SER A 12 -15.15 -14.19 -4.43
C SER A 12 -16.14 -13.46 -3.51
N GLN A 13 -16.44 -14.07 -2.37
CA GLN A 13 -17.09 -13.41 -1.25
C GLN A 13 -16.06 -12.53 -0.54
N GLY A 14 -15.81 -11.36 -1.14
CA GLY A 14 -15.04 -10.26 -0.55
C GLY A 14 -15.50 -8.88 -1.02
N SER A 15 -16.64 -8.80 -1.72
CA SER A 15 -17.04 -7.66 -2.56
C SER A 15 -17.21 -6.32 -1.80
N GLY A 16 -17.52 -6.35 -0.51
CA GLY A 16 -17.57 -5.15 0.34
C GLY A 16 -16.23 -4.80 0.99
N ARG A 17 -15.60 -5.78 1.66
CA ARG A 17 -14.37 -5.58 2.44
C ARG A 17 -13.16 -5.21 1.57
N GLN A 18 -13.07 -5.80 0.37
CA GLN A 18 -11.99 -5.49 -0.57
C GLN A 18 -12.12 -4.08 -1.16
N LYS A 19 -13.35 -3.61 -1.41
CA LYS A 19 -13.58 -2.23 -1.88
C LYS A 19 -13.18 -1.21 -0.82
N VAL A 20 -13.57 -1.42 0.43
CA VAL A 20 -13.18 -0.54 1.56
C VAL A 20 -11.66 -0.51 1.69
N ALA A 21 -11.01 -1.67 1.67
CA ALA A 21 -9.56 -1.78 1.73
C ALA A 21 -8.86 -0.99 0.61
N TYR A 22 -9.39 -1.06 -0.61
CA TYR A 22 -8.87 -0.34 -1.76
C TYR A 22 -8.99 1.18 -1.60
N TYR A 23 -10.16 1.69 -1.20
CA TYR A 23 -10.36 3.13 -0.98
C TYR A 23 -9.50 3.68 0.16
N VAL A 24 -9.39 2.93 1.26
CA VAL A 24 -8.50 3.29 2.38
C VAL A 24 -7.05 3.35 1.90
N GLY A 25 -6.61 2.36 1.12
CA GLY A 25 -5.26 2.36 0.53
C GLY A 25 -4.99 3.60 -0.32
N ILE A 26 -5.91 3.96 -1.22
CA ILE A 26 -5.81 5.17 -2.05
C ILE A 26 -5.70 6.43 -1.19
N PHE A 27 -6.52 6.55 -0.15
CA PHE A 27 -6.49 7.70 0.74
C PHE A 27 -5.10 7.90 1.36
N PHE A 28 -4.49 6.84 1.89
CA PHE A 28 -3.13 6.93 2.44
C PHE A 28 -2.09 7.33 1.39
N TYR A 29 -2.23 6.84 0.15
CA TYR A 29 -1.36 7.25 -0.95
C TYR A 29 -1.48 8.75 -1.27
N VAL A 30 -2.71 9.27 -1.34
CA VAL A 30 -2.94 10.70 -1.57
C VAL A 30 -2.31 11.53 -0.46
N VAL A 31 -2.52 11.15 0.80
CA VAL A 31 -1.92 11.83 1.96
C VAL A 31 -0.39 11.86 1.87
N GLN A 32 0.24 10.74 1.52
CA GLN A 32 1.70 10.68 1.35
C GLN A 32 2.20 11.59 0.24
N ILE A 33 1.50 11.64 -0.89
CA ILE A 33 1.87 12.52 -2.01
C ILE A 33 1.78 13.99 -1.58
N LEU A 34 0.73 14.38 -0.85
CA LEU A 34 0.60 15.74 -0.33
C LEU A 34 1.71 16.10 0.66
N LEU A 35 2.05 15.19 1.57
CA LEU A 35 3.17 15.38 2.51
C LEU A 35 4.53 15.44 1.80
N ALA A 36 4.73 14.61 0.77
CA ALA A 36 5.95 14.63 -0.03
C ALA A 36 6.09 15.96 -0.80
N PHE A 37 5.01 16.45 -1.41
CA PHE A 37 5.02 17.77 -2.05
C PHE A 37 5.29 18.88 -1.04
N ARG A 38 4.67 18.85 0.15
CA ARG A 38 4.96 19.81 1.23
C ARG A 38 6.45 19.81 1.54
N PHE A 39 7.03 18.64 1.80
CA PHE A 39 8.44 18.50 2.14
C PHE A 39 9.36 19.02 1.05
N ILE A 40 9.12 18.63 -0.21
CA ILE A 40 9.91 19.08 -1.36
C ILE A 40 9.80 20.60 -1.53
N PHE A 41 8.60 21.17 -1.45
CA PHE A 41 8.42 22.62 -1.60
C PHE A 41 9.04 23.41 -0.45
N LYS A 42 8.96 22.93 0.80
CA LYS A 42 9.67 23.53 1.92
C LYS A 42 11.19 23.49 1.70
N LEU A 43 11.73 22.33 1.27
CA LEU A 43 13.15 22.15 0.99
C LEU A 43 13.64 23.06 -0.14
N LEU A 44 12.82 23.27 -1.17
CA LEU A 44 13.11 24.18 -2.29
C LEU A 44 12.88 25.66 -1.96
N GLY A 45 12.47 25.99 -0.72
CA GLY A 45 12.19 27.37 -0.32
C GLY A 45 10.98 27.97 -1.04
N ALA A 46 9.97 27.16 -1.36
CA ALA A 46 8.78 27.61 -2.06
C ALA A 46 8.08 28.75 -1.31
N ASN A 47 7.66 29.76 -2.07
CA ASN A 47 7.02 30.95 -1.53
C ASN A 47 5.67 30.60 -0.86
N ALA A 48 5.61 30.72 0.46
CA ALA A 48 4.40 30.45 1.24
C ALA A 48 3.25 31.45 0.97
N SER A 49 3.53 32.61 0.37
CA SER A 49 2.51 33.57 -0.07
C SER A 49 1.82 33.14 -1.38
N ASN A 50 2.33 32.12 -2.07
CA ASN A 50 1.64 31.56 -3.23
C ASN A 50 0.39 30.79 -2.76
N GLN A 51 -0.76 31.06 -3.38
CA GLN A 51 -2.04 30.50 -2.98
C GLN A 51 -2.06 28.95 -3.00
N PHE A 52 -1.43 28.32 -3.99
CA PHE A 52 -1.37 26.87 -4.10
C PHE A 52 -0.53 26.25 -2.97
N ILE A 53 0.63 26.84 -2.69
CA ILE A 53 1.53 26.39 -1.62
C ILE A 53 0.87 26.60 -0.25
N ALA A 54 0.25 27.76 -0.03
CA ALA A 54 -0.49 28.07 1.19
C ALA A 54 -1.62 27.06 1.45
N MET A 55 -2.41 26.73 0.41
CA MET A 55 -3.47 25.73 0.50
C MET A 55 -2.90 24.34 0.83
N LEU A 56 -1.83 23.92 0.15
CA LEU A 56 -1.18 22.64 0.42
C LEU A 56 -0.69 22.55 1.87
N TYR A 57 -0.01 23.59 2.35
CA TYR A 57 0.49 23.65 3.72
C TYR A 57 -0.65 23.69 4.75
N SER A 58 -1.76 24.34 4.44
CA SER A 58 -2.95 24.37 5.29
C SER A 58 -3.59 22.97 5.41
N ILE A 59 -3.81 22.27 4.29
CA ILE A 59 -4.39 20.92 4.29
C ILE A 59 -3.51 19.92 5.03
N THR A 60 -2.19 20.04 4.88
CA THR A 60 -1.23 19.10 5.48
C THR A 60 -0.82 19.47 6.91
N SER A 61 -1.13 20.69 7.37
CA SER A 61 -0.73 21.19 8.69
C SER A 61 -1.21 20.30 9.86
N PRO A 62 -2.48 19.85 9.92
CA PRO A 62 -2.94 18.98 11.00
C PRO A 62 -2.22 17.63 11.09
N LEU A 63 -1.62 17.18 9.98
CA LEU A 63 -0.87 15.93 9.93
C LEU A 63 0.57 16.12 10.42
N THR A 64 1.16 17.28 10.19
CA THR A 64 2.53 17.59 10.62
C THR A 64 2.58 18.12 12.04
N SER A 65 1.54 18.83 12.50
CA SER A 65 1.55 19.54 13.78
C SER A 65 1.70 18.64 15.01
N ILE A 66 1.30 17.37 14.91
CA ILE A 66 1.48 16.37 15.97
C ILE A 66 2.97 16.07 16.22
N PHE A 67 3.81 16.33 15.21
CA PHE A 67 5.26 16.09 15.23
C PHE A 67 6.08 17.39 15.37
N ASP A 68 5.42 18.53 15.56
CA ASP A 68 6.11 19.80 15.80
C ASP A 68 6.89 19.74 17.12
N GLY A 69 8.08 20.32 17.15
CA GLY A 69 8.95 20.32 18.33
C GLY A 69 9.68 19.02 18.64
N ILE A 70 9.54 17.96 17.82
CA ILE A 70 10.32 16.71 18.00
C ILE A 70 11.83 16.94 17.77
N PHE A 71 12.17 17.82 16.83
CA PHE A 71 13.55 18.26 16.63
C PHE A 71 13.65 19.78 16.75
N PRO A 72 14.80 20.31 17.16
CA PRO A 72 15.04 21.75 17.15
C PRO A 72 14.78 22.31 15.76
N GLU A 73 13.93 23.32 15.67
CA GLU A 73 13.76 24.06 14.43
C GLU A 73 15.05 24.82 14.17
N VAL A 74 15.62 24.64 12.97
CA VAL A 74 16.82 25.37 12.57
C VAL A 74 16.39 26.79 12.24
N MET A 75 16.32 27.62 13.27
CA MET A 75 16.14 29.06 13.15
C MET A 75 17.43 29.62 12.57
N LEU A 76 17.43 29.95 11.28
CA LEU A 76 18.47 30.82 10.72
C LEU A 76 18.20 32.22 11.30
N GLU A 77 18.96 32.55 12.33
CA GLU A 77 18.85 33.68 13.28
C GLU A 77 18.78 35.10 12.66
N ASN A 78 18.72 35.20 11.32
CA ASN A 78 19.08 36.41 10.60
C ASN A 78 17.97 36.94 9.68
N TYR A 79 16.83 36.26 9.55
CA TYR A 79 15.78 36.72 8.64
C TYR A 79 14.40 36.42 9.23
N GLU A 80 13.59 37.47 9.42
CA GLU A 80 12.17 37.42 9.83
C GLU A 80 11.26 36.62 8.88
N MET A 81 11.83 35.99 7.86
CA MET A 81 11.14 35.16 6.91
C MET A 81 12.10 34.03 6.62
N LEU A 82 11.89 32.85 7.21
CA LEU A 82 12.06 31.55 6.53
C LEU A 82 12.16 30.39 7.55
N HIS A 83 11.01 29.86 7.97
CA HIS A 83 10.86 28.45 8.40
C HIS A 83 11.10 27.52 7.19
N ILE A 84 12.35 27.39 6.73
CA ILE A 84 12.70 26.61 5.52
C ILE A 84 12.58 25.12 5.79
N PHE A 85 12.92 24.68 6.99
CA PHE A 85 13.05 23.26 7.29
C PHE A 85 12.23 22.83 8.50
N GLU A 86 10.99 22.43 8.22
CA GLU A 86 10.13 21.75 9.18
C GLU A 86 10.49 20.25 9.22
N SER A 87 11.32 19.87 10.19
CA SER A 87 11.65 18.48 10.48
C SER A 87 10.39 17.62 10.73
N SER A 88 9.32 18.23 11.24
CA SER A 88 8.00 17.61 11.44
C SER A 88 7.39 17.09 10.14
N SER A 89 7.65 17.74 9.00
CA SER A 89 7.17 17.28 7.69
C SER A 89 7.86 15.97 7.23
N VAL A 90 9.15 15.81 7.53
CA VAL A 90 9.89 14.56 7.25
C VAL A 90 9.34 13.42 8.09
N ILE A 91 9.16 13.67 9.39
CA ILE A 91 8.62 12.67 10.32
C ILE A 91 7.22 12.25 9.88
N ALA A 92 6.35 13.21 9.55
CA ALA A 92 5.01 12.93 9.08
C ALA A 92 5.01 12.04 7.83
N LEU A 93 5.93 12.28 6.89
CA LEU A 93 6.09 11.44 5.69
C LEU A 93 6.52 10.01 6.04
N VAL A 94 7.52 9.85 6.92
CA VAL A 94 8.01 8.53 7.33
C VAL A 94 6.95 7.74 8.10
N VAL A 95 6.28 8.37 9.07
CA VAL A 95 5.26 7.72 9.89
C VAL A 95 4.06 7.30 9.03
N THR A 96 3.58 8.18 8.14
CA THR A 96 2.48 7.84 7.23
C THR A 96 2.87 6.76 6.20
N ALA A 97 4.13 6.70 5.77
CA ALA A 97 4.65 5.61 4.94
C ALA A 97 4.61 4.26 5.65
N ILE A 98 5.06 4.21 6.91
CA ILE A 98 5.05 2.99 7.72
C ILE A 98 3.61 2.52 7.97
N ILE A 99 2.72 3.43 8.36
CA ILE A 99 1.30 3.12 8.61
C ILE A 99 0.65 2.54 7.34
N ALA A 100 0.83 3.17 6.18
CA ALA A 100 0.26 2.67 4.95
C ALA A 100 0.84 1.30 4.55
N GLY A 101 2.14 1.08 4.74
CA GLY A 101 2.78 -0.21 4.52
C GLY A 101 2.20 -1.32 5.41
N LEU A 102 1.97 -1.01 6.69
CA LEU A 102 1.34 -1.93 7.64
C LEU A 102 -0.11 -2.23 7.24
N ILE A 103 -0.89 -1.21 6.94
CA ILE A 103 -2.28 -1.33 6.47
C ILE A 103 -2.34 -2.21 5.22
N ARG A 104 -1.44 -2.00 4.26
CA ARG A 104 -1.37 -2.83 3.05
C ARG A 104 -1.10 -4.29 3.38
N ARG A 105 -0.15 -4.58 4.27
CA ARG A 105 0.16 -5.96 4.67
C ARG A 105 -1.02 -6.65 5.37
N LEU A 106 -1.74 -5.91 6.21
CA LEU A 106 -2.92 -6.42 6.91
C LEU A 106 -4.10 -6.65 5.96
N LEU A 107 -4.30 -5.76 4.98
CA LEU A 107 -5.44 -5.82 4.06
C LEU A 107 -5.23 -6.78 2.87
N ILE A 108 -4.00 -6.88 2.35
CA ILE A 108 -3.70 -7.68 1.16
C ILE A 108 -3.41 -9.13 1.49
N GLY A 109 -3.23 -9.50 2.77
CA GLY A 109 -3.16 -10.89 3.26
C GLY A 109 -2.30 -11.79 2.37
N ARG A 110 -1.00 -11.96 2.69
CA ARG A 110 -0.09 -12.78 1.87
C ARG A 110 -0.80 -14.08 1.45
N ASP A 111 -0.98 -14.29 0.16
CA ASP A 111 -1.28 -15.60 -0.41
C ASP A 111 0.05 -16.22 -0.90
N PRO A 112 0.87 -16.84 -0.03
CA PRO A 112 1.55 -18.06 -0.38
C PRO A 112 0.48 -19.15 -0.14
N ASP A 113 -0.06 -19.83 -1.15
CA ASP A 113 0.61 -20.95 -1.76
C ASP A 113 -0.17 -21.35 -3.02
N VAL A 114 0.34 -21.01 -4.20
CA VAL A 114 -0.02 -21.78 -5.39
C VAL A 114 0.86 -23.03 -5.34
N VAL A 115 0.39 -24.10 -4.70
CA VAL A 115 0.93 -25.47 -4.88
C VAL A 115 0.08 -26.19 -5.93
N PRO A 116 0.52 -26.26 -7.20
CA PRO A 116 -0.09 -27.15 -8.18
C PRO A 116 0.90 -28.24 -8.54
N ALA A 117 1.12 -29.20 -7.64
CA ALA A 117 1.99 -30.34 -7.95
C ALA A 117 1.40 -31.71 -7.60
N ASN A 118 0.08 -31.84 -7.38
CA ASN A 118 -0.58 -33.15 -7.51
C ASN A 118 -0.87 -33.47 -9.00
N ARG A 119 0.17 -33.35 -9.83
CA ARG A 119 0.19 -33.76 -11.25
C ARG A 119 1.36 -34.68 -11.58
N ALA A 120 2.05 -35.21 -10.58
CA ALA A 120 3.14 -36.16 -10.79
C ALA A 120 2.71 -37.63 -10.67
N ASP A 121 1.46 -37.95 -10.34
CA ASP A 121 1.07 -39.33 -9.98
C ASP A 121 -0.06 -39.96 -10.81
N THR A 122 -0.30 -39.46 -12.03
CA THR A 122 -1.27 -40.11 -12.95
C THR A 122 -0.64 -40.69 -14.21
N THR A 123 0.69 -40.63 -14.35
CA THR A 123 1.33 -40.98 -15.63
C THR A 123 1.97 -42.37 -15.70
N VAL A 124 2.27 -43.08 -14.61
CA VAL A 124 2.94 -44.40 -14.76
C VAL A 124 2.51 -45.42 -13.69
N ALA A 125 1.24 -45.84 -13.74
CA ALA A 125 0.82 -47.11 -13.14
C ALA A 125 -0.38 -47.70 -13.90
N GLN A 126 -0.18 -48.10 -15.17
CA GLN A 126 -1.02 -49.13 -15.77
C GLN A 126 -0.24 -50.45 -15.80
N PRO A 127 -0.54 -51.40 -14.88
CA PRO A 127 0.08 -52.71 -14.85
C PRO A 127 -0.46 -53.59 -15.97
N GLN A 128 0.42 -54.43 -16.51
CA GLN A 128 0.12 -55.43 -17.52
C GLN A 128 -1.11 -56.27 -17.16
N ARG A 129 -2.18 -56.16 -17.96
CA ARG A 129 -3.27 -57.14 -17.96
C ARG A 129 -4.05 -57.05 -19.27
N LYS A 130 -3.70 -57.93 -20.23
CA LYS A 130 -4.59 -58.83 -20.97
C LYS A 130 -3.90 -59.34 -22.25
N GLU A 131 -2.90 -60.21 -22.07
CA GLU A 131 -2.69 -61.31 -23.02
C GLU A 131 -3.74 -62.44 -22.84
N GLU A 132 -4.68 -62.33 -21.88
CA GLU A 132 -5.71 -63.34 -21.64
C GLU A 132 -7.04 -63.03 -22.31
N ARG A 133 -7.07 -63.00 -23.64
CA ARG A 133 -8.24 -63.44 -24.44
C ARG A 133 -7.75 -64.02 -25.76
N LYS A 134 -7.12 -65.20 -25.69
CA LYS A 134 -7.33 -66.19 -26.75
C LYS A 134 -8.79 -66.62 -26.66
N LEU A 135 -9.54 -66.44 -27.74
CA LEU A 135 -10.61 -67.29 -28.28
C LEU A 135 -11.20 -66.57 -29.49
#